data_AF-A0A2V8W8G2-F1
#
_entry.id   AF-A0A2V8W8G2-F1
#
_cell.length_a   1.000
_cell.length_b   1.000
_cell.length_c   1.000
_cell.angle_alpha   90.00
_cell.angle_beta   90.00
_cell.angle_gamma   90.00
#
_symmetry.space_group_name_H-M   'P 1'
#
loop_
_entity.id
_entity.type
_entity.pdbx_description
1 polymer ?
#
loop_
_entity_poly.entity_id
_entity_poly.type
_entity_poly.pdbx_seq_one_letter_code
_entity_poly.pdbx_strand_id
1 'polypeptide(L)'
;MSAEGTGRSSSTASQSPNAMMPLGDLVRLYRSRAGNFGEPVALSAFGLTKAETERLFSGYDEDYHISRFFQFSEVAGEKFTIDGVPATHVSIDAEIQTIL
;
A
#
# COMPACT_ATOMS: atom_id res chain seq x y z
N MET A 1 32.43 -30.27 -33.21
CA MET A 1 33.12 -29.12 -32.56
C MET A 1 32.05 -28.05 -32.39
N SER A 2 31.28 -28.07 -31.30
CA SER A 2 31.63 -27.67 -29.92
C SER A 2 31.97 -26.17 -29.88
N ALA A 3 30.98 -25.36 -29.50
CA ALA A 3 30.91 -24.56 -28.25
C ALA A 3 31.32 -23.11 -28.60
N GLU A 4 30.75 -22.01 -28.12
CA GLU A 4 30.18 -21.58 -26.83
C GLU A 4 29.17 -20.43 -27.16
N GLY A 5 28.16 -20.11 -26.37
CA GLY A 5 28.31 -19.45 -25.09
C GLY A 5 27.00 -18.80 -24.66
N THR A 6 26.77 -18.88 -23.36
CA THR A 6 25.64 -18.39 -22.58
C THR A 6 25.28 -16.92 -22.82
N GLY A 7 24.03 -16.67 -23.23
CA GLY A 7 23.36 -15.38 -23.14
C GLY A 7 22.21 -15.45 -22.15
N ARG A 8 22.56 -15.36 -20.87
CA ARG A 8 21.69 -15.30 -19.69
C ARG A 8 20.54 -14.32 -19.94
N SER A 9 19.31 -14.80 -20.08
CA SER A 9 18.11 -13.95 -20.06
C SER A 9 17.98 -13.34 -18.66
N SER A 10 18.63 -12.20 -18.44
CA SER A 10 18.25 -11.29 -17.38
C SER A 10 16.92 -10.68 -17.79
N SER A 11 15.82 -11.34 -17.42
CA SER A 11 14.55 -10.65 -17.21
C SER A 11 14.76 -9.73 -16.01
N THR A 12 15.36 -8.57 -16.26
CA THR A 12 15.09 -7.38 -15.46
C THR A 12 13.59 -7.21 -15.51
N ALA A 13 12.92 -7.60 -14.41
CA ALA A 13 11.59 -7.13 -14.15
C ALA A 13 11.68 -5.61 -14.24
N SER A 14 11.17 -5.06 -15.34
CA SER A 14 10.93 -3.64 -15.49
C SER A 14 9.93 -3.29 -14.40
N GLN A 15 10.43 -2.97 -13.20
CA GLN A 15 9.61 -2.45 -12.13
C GLN A 15 9.18 -1.07 -12.60
N SER A 16 8.00 -1.03 -13.21
CA SER A 16 7.36 0.20 -13.63
C SER A 16 7.36 1.15 -12.43
N PRO A 17 7.86 2.39 -12.55
CA PRO A 17 7.84 3.39 -11.48
C PRO A 17 6.41 3.87 -11.11
N ASN A 18 5.40 3.17 -11.61
CA ASN A 18 3.97 3.44 -11.49
C ASN A 18 3.19 2.21 -11.01
N ALA A 19 3.86 1.13 -10.59
CA ALA A 19 3.19 -0.03 -10.01
C ALA A 19 2.71 0.33 -8.60
N MET A 20 1.52 0.94 -8.54
CA MET A 20 0.78 1.10 -7.29
C MET A 20 0.62 -0.29 -6.66
N MET A 21 0.94 -0.42 -5.37
CA MET A 21 0.78 -1.68 -4.63
C MET A 21 -0.66 -2.17 -4.82
N PRO A 22 -0.91 -3.43 -5.21
CA PRO A 22 -2.28 -3.94 -5.36
C PRO A 22 -3.03 -3.94 -4.02
N LEU A 23 -4.36 -3.77 -4.06
CA LEU A 23 -5.18 -3.66 -2.83
C LEU A 23 -5.05 -4.90 -1.94
N GLY A 24 -5.04 -6.09 -2.54
CA GLY A 24 -4.86 -7.34 -1.81
C GLY A 24 -3.51 -7.42 -1.09
N ASP A 25 -2.44 -6.89 -1.68
CA ASP A 25 -1.12 -6.86 -1.04
C ASP A 25 -1.07 -5.81 0.07
N LEU A 26 -1.69 -4.65 -0.12
CA LEU A 26 -1.83 -3.65 0.93
C LEU A 26 -2.60 -4.20 2.14
N VAL A 27 -3.72 -4.88 1.92
CA VAL A 27 -4.54 -5.46 3.00
C VAL A 27 -3.80 -6.59 3.72
N ARG A 28 -3.03 -7.41 3.01
CA ARG A 28 -2.15 -8.43 3.62
C ARG A 28 -1.06 -7.78 4.47
N LEU A 29 -0.43 -6.72 3.97
CA LEU A 29 0.59 -5.97 4.70
C LEU A 29 -0.01 -5.31 5.94
N TYR A 30 -1.14 -4.63 5.82
CA TYR A 30 -1.90 -4.07 6.94
C TYR A 30 -2.18 -5.14 8.01
N ARG A 31 -2.74 -6.29 7.64
CA ARG A 31 -3.06 -7.36 8.60
C ARG A 31 -1.82 -7.89 9.32
N SER A 32 -0.67 -7.93 8.64
CA SER A 32 0.60 -8.32 9.26
C SER A 32 1.12 -7.30 10.29
N ARG A 33 0.72 -6.03 10.19
CA ARG A 33 1.08 -4.95 11.13
C ARG A 33 0.04 -4.75 12.24
N ALA A 34 -1.24 -4.78 11.87
CA ALA A 34 -2.38 -4.53 12.73
C ALA A 34 -2.70 -5.71 13.66
N GLY A 35 -2.38 -6.94 13.24
CA GLY A 35 -2.86 -8.17 13.88
C GLY A 35 -4.32 -8.46 13.53
N ASN A 36 -5.22 -7.50 13.76
CA ASN A 36 -6.65 -7.59 13.45
C ASN A 36 -7.14 -6.40 12.59
N PHE A 37 -8.28 -6.58 11.92
CA PHE A 37 -8.98 -5.47 11.25
C PHE A 37 -9.55 -4.46 12.27
N GLY A 38 -9.69 -3.21 11.85
CA GLY A 38 -10.11 -2.09 12.71
C GLY A 38 -8.99 -1.45 13.54
N GLU A 39 -7.87 -2.14 13.75
CA GLU A 39 -6.75 -1.61 14.53
C GLU A 39 -5.93 -0.54 13.76
N PRO A 40 -5.70 0.65 14.34
CA PRO A 40 -4.98 1.72 13.65
C PRO A 40 -3.50 1.36 13.45
N VAL A 41 -3.04 1.44 12.20
CA VAL A 41 -1.64 1.24 11.82
C VAL A 41 -1.04 2.54 11.33
N ALA A 42 0.15 2.88 11.82
CA ALA A 42 0.88 4.06 11.35
C ALA A 42 1.18 3.95 9.85
N LEU A 43 0.90 5.02 9.10
CA LEU A 43 1.15 5.08 7.65
C LEU A 43 2.65 4.90 7.30
N SER A 44 3.54 5.27 8.22
CA SER A 44 4.99 5.01 8.08
C SER A 44 5.38 3.53 8.23
N ALA A 45 4.54 2.69 8.84
CA ALA A 45 4.84 1.26 9.05
C ALA A 45 4.75 0.41 7.77
N PHE A 46 4.22 0.99 6.68
CA PHE A 46 4.15 0.36 5.36
C PHE A 46 5.50 0.37 4.61
N GLY A 47 6.50 1.11 5.13
CA GLY A 47 7.87 1.10 4.59
C GLY A 47 8.00 1.80 3.22
N LEU A 48 7.03 2.62 2.86
CA LEU A 48 7.01 3.45 1.67
C LEU A 48 7.56 4.85 2.00
N THR A 49 8.10 5.55 0.99
CA THR A 49 8.43 6.97 1.16
C THR A 49 7.16 7.81 1.37
N LYS A 50 7.30 9.01 1.92
CA LYS A 50 6.17 9.91 2.13
C LYS A 50 5.30 10.12 0.89
N ALA A 51 5.92 10.42 -0.24
CA ALA A 51 5.20 10.65 -1.50
C ALA A 51 4.49 9.38 -2.01
N GLU A 52 5.10 8.20 -1.84
CA GLU A 52 4.49 6.92 -2.23
C GLU A 52 3.30 6.57 -1.32
N THR A 53 3.43 6.78 -0.01
CA THR A 53 2.33 6.60 0.95
C THR A 53 1.17 7.52 0.61
N GLU A 54 1.42 8.82 0.45
CA GLU A 54 0.39 9.81 0.11
C GLU A 54 -0.32 9.43 -1.19
N ARG A 55 0.44 9.07 -2.23
CA ARG A 55 -0.13 8.66 -3.52
C ARG A 55 -0.93 7.37 -3.43
N LEU A 56 -0.44 6.36 -2.72
CA LEU A 56 -1.09 5.06 -2.60
C LEU A 56 -2.43 5.18 -1.87
N PHE A 57 -2.41 5.81 -0.70
CA PHE A 57 -3.61 5.92 0.13
C PHE A 57 -4.61 6.93 -0.43
N SER A 58 -4.16 8.03 -1.06
CA SER A 58 -5.08 8.94 -1.77
C SER A 58 -5.78 8.22 -2.92
N GLY A 59 -5.05 7.43 -3.71
CA GLY A 59 -5.67 6.67 -4.81
C GLY A 59 -6.72 5.64 -4.36
N TYR A 60 -6.64 5.15 -3.12
CA TYR A 60 -7.69 4.30 -2.53
C TYR A 60 -8.81 5.09 -1.88
N ASP A 61 -8.52 6.27 -1.34
CA ASP A 61 -9.52 7.16 -0.75
C ASP A 61 -10.43 7.79 -1.82
N GLU A 62 -9.90 8.02 -3.02
CA GLU A 62 -10.65 8.50 -4.19
C GLU A 62 -11.67 7.49 -4.72
N ASP A 63 -11.44 6.19 -4.57
CA ASP A 63 -12.38 5.15 -5.01
C ASP A 63 -13.38 4.81 -3.91
N TYR A 64 -14.61 5.29 -4.04
CA TYR A 64 -15.69 5.04 -3.09
C TYR A 64 -15.93 3.55 -2.75
N HIS A 65 -15.71 2.63 -3.70
CA HIS A 65 -15.89 1.19 -3.44
C HIS A 65 -14.87 0.66 -2.43
N ILE A 66 -13.73 1.34 -2.32
CA ILE A 66 -12.59 0.97 -1.46
C ILE A 66 -12.53 1.88 -0.22
N SER A 67 -12.63 3.20 -0.40
CA SER A 67 -12.45 4.20 0.67
C SER A 67 -13.40 4.02 1.84
N ARG A 68 -14.60 3.48 1.59
CA ARG A 68 -15.58 3.13 2.63
C ARG A 68 -15.04 2.19 3.72
N PHE A 69 -13.97 1.45 3.43
CA PHE A 69 -13.32 0.54 4.38
C PHE A 69 -12.09 1.12 5.06
N PHE A 70 -11.64 2.31 4.65
CA PHE A 70 -10.44 2.96 5.15
C PHE A 70 -10.86 4.06 6.12
N GLN A 71 -10.28 4.04 7.32
CA GLN A 71 -10.51 5.04 8.34
C GLN A 71 -9.18 5.69 8.70
N PHE A 72 -8.99 6.92 8.23
CA PHE A 72 -7.80 7.70 8.53
C PHE A 72 -7.96 8.46 9.85
N SER A 73 -6.87 8.55 10.60
CA SER A 73 -6.83 9.34 11.84
C SER A 73 -5.53 10.12 11.99
N GLU A 74 -5.63 11.29 12.62
CA GLU A 74 -4.51 12.14 12.98
C GLU A 74 -4.27 12.06 14.49
N VAL A 75 -3.18 11.41 14.89
CA VAL A 75 -2.77 11.24 16.29
C VAL A 75 -1.33 11.76 16.46
N ALA A 76 -0.39 10.90 16.83
CA ALA A 76 1.03 11.22 16.94
C ALA A 76 1.82 10.47 15.87
N GLY A 77 2.96 11.02 15.45
CA GLY A 77 3.86 10.38 14.48
C GLY A 77 4.03 11.18 13.20
N GLU A 78 4.52 10.52 12.16
CA GLU A 78 4.74 11.13 10.85
C GLU A 78 3.41 11.48 10.18
N LYS A 79 3.28 12.72 9.71
CA LYS A 79 2.09 13.22 9.03
C LYS A 79 2.21 13.09 7.52
N PHE A 80 1.14 12.57 6.93
CA PHE A 80 0.91 12.41 5.50
C PHE A 80 -0.34 13.20 5.11
N THR A 81 -0.44 13.58 3.85
CA THR A 81 -1.63 14.20 3.27
C THR A 81 -2.32 13.20 2.34
N ILE A 82 -3.48 12.70 2.76
CA ILE A 82 -4.31 11.74 2.01
C ILE A 82 -5.52 12.50 1.47
N ASP A 83 -5.64 12.60 0.15
CA ASP A 83 -6.67 13.41 -0.54
C ASP A 83 -6.82 14.84 0.03
N GLY A 84 -5.70 15.48 0.36
CA GLY A 84 -5.69 16.82 0.97
C GLY A 84 -6.01 16.86 2.47
N VAL A 85 -6.34 15.74 3.10
CA VAL A 85 -6.63 15.59 4.53
C VAL A 85 -5.40 15.08 5.29
N PRO A 86 -5.01 15.70 6.41
CA PRO A 86 -3.89 15.20 7.22
C PRO A 86 -4.23 13.86 7.89
N ALA A 87 -3.33 12.89 7.79
CA ALA A 87 -3.44 11.60 8.45
C ALA A 87 -2.08 11.11 8.95
N THR A 88 -2.12 10.27 9.99
CA THR A 88 -0.95 9.60 10.57
C THR A 88 -1.11 8.09 10.59
N HIS A 89 -2.36 7.62 10.71
CA HIS A 89 -2.73 6.22 10.83
C HIS A 89 -3.88 5.90 9.90
N VAL A 90 -4.00 4.61 9.57
CA VAL A 90 -5.12 4.02 8.85
C VAL A 90 -5.60 2.77 9.59
N SER A 91 -6.91 2.66 9.77
CA SER A 91 -7.59 1.41 10.12
C SER A 91 -8.33 0.90 8.88
N ILE A 92 -8.30 -0.41 8.66
CA ILE A 92 -9.04 -1.05 7.56
C ILE A 92 -10.10 -1.96 8.15
N ASP A 93 -11.33 -1.81 7.70
CA ASP A 93 -12.45 -2.66 8.10
C ASP A 93 -12.36 -4.06 7.48
N ALA A 94 -12.84 -5.09 8.20
CA ALA A 94 -12.80 -6.48 7.74
C ALA A 94 -13.66 -6.72 6.48
N GLU A 95 -14.70 -5.93 6.27
CA GLU A 95 -15.57 -6.03 5.08
C GLU A 95 -14.82 -5.75 3.77
N ILE A 96 -13.61 -5.19 3.79
CA ILE A 96 -12.74 -5.08 2.60
C ILE A 96 -12.53 -6.43 1.91
N GLN A 97 -12.58 -7.53 2.67
CA GLN A 97 -12.43 -8.88 2.15
C GLN A 97 -13.55 -9.30 1.19
N THR A 98 -14.67 -8.57 1.16
CA THR A 98 -15.78 -8.84 0.24
C THR A 98 -15.47 -8.43 -1.21
N ILE A 99 -14.45 -7.60 -1.42
CA ILE A 99 -14.04 -7.09 -2.74
C ILE A 99 -12.62 -7.54 -3.15
N LEU A 100 -12.01 -8.45 -2.38
CA LEU A 100 -10.71 -9.08 -2.63
C LEU A 100 -10.86 -10.51 -3.14
#